data_AF-A0A9P6N5E0-F1
#
_entry.id   AF-A0A9P6N5E0-F1
#
_cell.length_a   1.000
_cell.length_b   1.000
_cell.length_c   1.000
_cell.angle_alpha   90.00
_cell.angle_beta   90.00
_cell.angle_gamma   90.00
#
_symmetry.space_group_name_H-M   'P 1'
#
loop_
_entity.id
_entity.type
_entity.pdbx_description
1 polymer ?
#
loop_
_entity_poly.entity_id
_entity_poly.type
_entity_poly.pdbx_seq_one_letter_code
_entity_poly.pdbx_strand_id
1 'polypeptide(L)'
;DQLSILYISGLLAKVGIRAWAPDLEDAPDSLYNSACRITCLNAFRQLFAAGTYNYMNVNPNHIDSFTYFITTYNHYVHFLMAKRFKTEKADAGAMARETKRKTIQKYRERLRDQRVDFLKRHKSKFPPRYQILCEDTLAHSDDEFDPEKKVRIIKTLAYRSKNASKFFRRLDVEIAKEAQIIKNAAKKTPRVLPMEKIPSEFTRAPINLPIDFYAPKWFKALGPGQRRLVVNAQQVCFLPNAAKSLLPNRHPDEFLSNVKFSAKYLDVLSEAYEISDDKEGNVEDDEEDIIDEDEDLNSDDGGVDEEEEEEFYAEGEYGNLYDDDSDEEVAMGAASGEASGSGSGSASRSN
;
A
#
# COMPACT_ATOMS: atom_id res chain seq x y z
N ASP A 1 1.82 32.65 23.97
CA ASP A 1 1.80 32.66 22.49
C ASP A 1 1.31 33.96 21.85
N GLN A 2 0.22 34.58 22.32
CA GLN A 2 -0.31 35.83 21.75
C GLN A 2 0.71 36.99 21.69
N LEU A 3 1.62 37.09 22.68
CA LEU A 3 2.70 38.09 22.70
C LEU A 3 3.68 37.92 21.53
N SER A 4 4.04 36.68 21.20
CA SER A 4 4.94 36.36 20.08
C SER A 4 4.32 36.73 18.74
N ILE A 5 3.01 36.51 18.59
CA ILE A 5 2.25 36.89 17.39
C ILE A 5 2.23 38.41 17.24
N LEU A 6 1.88 39.16 18.30
CA LEU A 6 1.89 40.62 18.28
C LEU A 6 3.28 41.19 17.99
N TYR A 7 4.32 40.55 18.52
CA TYR A 7 5.70 40.91 18.25
C TYR A 7 6.06 40.73 16.76
N ILE A 8 5.72 39.58 16.15
CA ILE A 8 5.91 39.33 14.72
C ILE A 8 5.13 40.36 13.88
N SER A 9 3.87 40.63 14.22
CA SER A 9 3.05 41.63 13.53
C SER A 9 3.67 43.03 13.63
N GLY A 10 4.21 43.40 14.79
CA GLY A 10 4.92 44.66 14.98
C GLY A 10 6.19 44.76 14.14
N LEU A 11 6.95 43.67 13.98
CA LEU A 11 8.11 43.63 13.09
C LEU A 11 7.73 43.80 11.62
N LEU A 12 6.69 43.10 11.16
CA LEU A 12 6.18 43.21 9.80
C LEU A 12 5.71 44.65 9.51
N ALA A 13 4.97 45.26 10.44
CA ALA A 13 4.50 46.64 10.32
C ALA A 13 5.65 47.65 10.22
N LYS A 14 6.75 47.46 10.97
CA LYS A 14 7.94 48.33 10.93
C LYS A 14 8.61 48.37 9.55
N VAL A 15 8.56 47.28 8.80
CA VAL A 15 9.12 47.19 7.44
C VAL A 15 8.07 47.47 6.35
N GLY A 16 6.86 47.89 6.74
CA GLY A 16 5.77 48.19 5.81
C GLY A 16 5.06 46.96 5.22
N ILE A 17 5.32 45.76 5.76
CA ILE A 17 4.70 44.52 5.31
C ILE A 17 3.41 44.30 6.12
N ARG A 18 2.27 44.24 5.45
CA ARG A 18 0.96 44.01 6.11
C ARG A 18 0.71 42.54 6.43
N ALA A 19 1.15 41.66 5.54
CA ALA A 19 1.07 40.22 5.69
C ALA A 19 2.36 39.62 5.16
N TRP A 20 2.94 38.65 5.88
CA TRP A 20 4.09 37.93 5.37
C TRP A 20 3.63 37.02 4.22
N ALA A 21 3.95 37.44 3.00
CA ALA A 21 3.60 36.74 1.77
C ALA A 21 4.71 36.96 0.74
N PRO A 22 5.82 36.20 0.83
CA PRO A 22 6.88 36.27 -0.18
C PRO A 22 6.31 36.04 -1.58
N ASP A 23 6.83 36.77 -2.56
CA ASP A 23 6.48 36.59 -3.95
C ASP A 23 7.22 35.37 -4.51
N LEU A 24 6.47 34.32 -4.85
CA LEU A 24 7.01 33.06 -5.37
C LEU A 24 7.19 33.07 -6.90
N GLU A 25 6.76 34.13 -7.58
CA GLU A 25 6.96 34.35 -9.00
C GLU A 25 8.23 35.17 -9.29
N ASP A 26 8.65 35.97 -8.32
CA ASP A 26 9.84 36.82 -8.39
C ASP A 26 11.11 36.10 -7.87
N ALA A 27 12.28 36.68 -8.16
CA ALA A 27 13.57 36.14 -7.74
C ALA A 27 13.70 36.11 -6.20
N PRO A 28 14.37 35.07 -5.61
CA PRO A 28 14.54 34.95 -4.16
C PRO A 28 15.31 36.11 -3.50
N ASP A 29 16.06 36.87 -4.29
CA ASP A 29 16.86 38.02 -3.88
C ASP A 29 16.22 39.37 -4.23
N SER A 30 15.02 39.37 -4.81
CA SER A 30 14.28 40.61 -5.08
C SER A 30 14.07 41.44 -3.80
N LEU A 31 13.87 42.75 -3.95
CA LEU A 31 13.81 43.66 -2.81
C LEU A 31 12.74 43.24 -1.78
N TYR A 32 11.56 42.89 -2.27
CA TYR A 32 10.43 42.48 -1.43
C TYR A 32 10.68 41.11 -0.77
N ASN A 33 11.20 40.12 -1.51
CA ASN A 33 11.54 38.80 -0.97
C ASN A 33 12.67 38.87 0.06
N SER A 34 13.68 39.70 -0.20
CA SER A 34 14.75 39.99 0.75
C SER A 34 14.22 40.63 2.03
N ALA A 35 13.28 41.58 1.94
CA ALA A 35 12.63 42.17 3.10
C ALA A 35 11.82 41.14 3.91
N CYS A 36 11.07 40.26 3.22
CA CYS A 36 10.33 39.16 3.85
C CYS A 36 11.27 38.19 4.60
N ARG A 37 12.39 37.82 3.96
CA ARG A 37 13.40 36.93 4.55
C ARG A 37 14.04 37.55 5.78
N ILE A 38 14.59 38.76 5.66
CA ILE A 38 15.28 39.43 6.77
C ILE A 38 14.33 39.60 7.96
N THR A 39 13.08 39.99 7.71
CA THR A 39 12.07 40.16 8.76
C THR A 39 11.74 38.84 9.45
N CYS A 40 11.54 37.76 8.68
CA CYS A 40 11.28 36.42 9.20
C CYS A 40 12.46 35.91 10.05
N LEU A 41 13.68 36.01 9.54
CA LEU A 41 14.88 35.53 10.26
C LEU A 41 15.15 36.32 11.54
N ASN A 42 14.94 37.64 11.52
CA ASN A 42 15.08 38.47 12.71
C ASN A 42 14.01 38.16 13.75
N ALA A 43 12.76 37.93 13.32
CA ALA A 43 11.68 37.50 14.22
C ALA A 43 12.00 36.14 14.84
N PHE A 44 12.39 35.17 14.02
CA PHE A 44 12.75 33.82 14.45
C PHE A 44 13.89 33.84 15.46
N ARG A 45 15.00 34.53 15.17
CA ARG A 45 16.14 34.65 16.08
C ARG A 45 15.72 35.23 17.43
N GLN A 46 14.92 36.31 17.44
CA GLN A 46 14.56 36.97 18.69
C GLN A 46 13.61 36.13 19.54
N LEU A 47 12.65 35.44 18.91
CA LEU A 47 11.79 34.48 19.61
C LEU A 47 12.58 33.28 20.13
N PHE A 48 13.57 32.81 19.36
CA PHE A 48 14.47 31.74 19.78
C PHE A 48 15.33 32.16 20.98
N ALA A 49 15.95 33.34 20.94
CA ALA A 49 16.72 33.88 22.05
C ALA A 49 15.88 34.10 23.32
N ALA A 50 14.61 34.45 23.16
CA ALA A 50 13.65 34.59 24.26
C ALA A 50 13.17 33.24 24.84
N GLY A 51 13.60 32.10 24.28
CA GLY A 51 13.20 30.76 24.74
C GLY A 51 11.81 30.32 24.27
N THR A 52 11.21 31.02 23.31
CA THR A 52 9.85 30.73 22.81
C THR A 52 9.72 29.30 22.28
N TYR A 53 10.80 28.75 21.70
CA TYR A 53 10.83 27.42 21.09
C TYR A 53 11.40 26.33 22.00
N ASN A 54 11.60 26.58 23.30
CA ASN A 54 12.20 25.59 24.22
C ASN A 54 11.43 24.27 24.28
N TYR A 55 10.11 24.31 24.08
CA TYR A 55 9.26 23.11 24.02
C TYR A 55 9.56 22.19 22.82
N MET A 56 10.26 22.70 21.79
CA MET A 56 10.70 21.94 20.63
C MET A 56 12.11 21.34 20.79
N ASN A 57 12.70 21.39 22.00
CA ASN A 57 14.07 20.92 22.27
C ASN A 57 15.14 21.54 21.34
N VAL A 58 14.99 22.83 21.02
CA VAL A 58 15.95 23.59 20.21
C VAL A 58 17.29 23.73 20.93
N ASN A 59 18.39 23.59 20.18
CA ASN A 59 19.73 23.77 20.73
C ASN A 59 20.15 25.25 20.72
N PRO A 60 20.24 25.93 21.87
CA PRO A 60 20.48 27.38 21.96
C PRO A 60 21.82 27.82 21.38
N ASN A 61 22.78 26.91 21.18
CA ASN A 61 24.06 27.22 20.54
C ASN A 61 23.90 27.72 19.09
N HIS A 62 22.74 27.50 18.47
CA HIS A 62 22.44 27.92 17.10
C HIS A 62 21.68 29.25 16.99
N ILE A 63 21.47 30.02 18.08
CA ILE A 63 20.73 31.30 18.02
C ILE A 63 21.32 32.28 16.99
N ASP A 64 22.65 32.31 16.84
CA ASP A 64 23.37 33.22 15.93
C ASP A 64 23.77 32.57 14.59
N SER A 65 23.30 31.34 14.31
CA SER A 65 23.63 30.56 13.12
C SER A 65 22.92 31.05 11.85
N PHE A 66 23.11 32.32 11.46
CA PHE A 66 22.38 32.93 10.34
C PHE A 66 22.57 32.25 8.99
N THR A 67 23.74 31.69 8.71
CA THR A 67 23.98 30.95 7.47
C THR A 67 22.99 29.78 7.34
N TYR A 68 22.78 29.03 8.43
CA TYR A 68 21.80 27.94 8.46
C TYR A 68 20.37 28.46 8.32
N PHE A 69 20.05 29.60 8.96
CA PHE A 69 18.73 30.20 8.84
C PHE A 69 18.40 30.63 7.41
N ILE A 70 19.35 31.29 6.74
CA ILE A 70 19.19 31.73 5.34
C ILE A 70 19.00 30.52 4.42
N THR A 71 19.86 29.50 4.54
CA THR A 71 19.76 28.29 3.72
C THR A 71 18.43 27.57 3.95
N THR A 72 18.01 27.44 5.21
CA THR A 72 16.74 26.78 5.58
C THR A 72 15.54 27.56 5.05
N TYR A 73 15.56 28.89 5.19
CA TYR A 73 14.51 29.76 4.67
C TYR A 73 14.41 29.66 3.14
N ASN A 74 15.53 29.79 2.44
CA ASN A 74 15.54 29.76 0.97
C ASN A 74 15.04 28.40 0.46
N HIS A 75 15.46 27.30 1.08
CA HIS A 75 14.96 25.98 0.75
C HIS A 75 13.46 25.84 1.04
N TYR A 76 12.98 26.28 2.21
CA TYR A 76 11.57 26.14 2.54
C TYR A 76 10.67 27.02 1.66
N VAL A 77 10.97 28.31 1.54
CA VAL A 77 10.12 29.28 0.84
C VAL A 77 10.30 29.20 -0.68
N HIS A 78 11.52 29.35 -1.16
CA HIS A 78 11.78 29.55 -2.59
C HIS A 78 12.04 28.24 -3.36
N PHE A 79 12.21 27.12 -2.67
CA PHE A 79 12.24 25.80 -3.31
C PHE A 79 10.96 25.00 -3.01
N LEU A 80 10.68 24.66 -1.75
CA LEU A 80 9.54 23.81 -1.40
C LEU A 80 8.19 24.50 -1.62
N MET A 81 7.96 25.69 -1.04
CA MET A 81 6.69 26.40 -1.21
C MET A 81 6.50 26.90 -2.65
N ALA A 82 7.56 27.40 -3.30
CA ALA A 82 7.51 27.78 -4.70
C ALA A 82 7.14 26.60 -5.63
N LYS A 83 7.69 25.39 -5.39
CA LYS A 83 7.29 24.19 -6.13
C LYS A 83 5.81 23.89 -5.95
N ARG A 84 5.32 23.89 -4.70
CA ARG A 84 3.90 23.66 -4.40
C ARG A 84 2.99 24.69 -5.05
N PHE A 85 3.37 25.98 -4.98
CA PHE A 85 2.62 27.06 -5.60
C PHE A 85 2.54 26.89 -7.12
N LYS A 86 3.66 26.55 -7.78
CA LYS A 86 3.68 26.32 -9.24
C LYS A 86 2.80 25.14 -9.63
N THR A 87 2.86 24.04 -8.88
CA THR A 87 2.00 22.88 -9.08
C THR A 87 0.52 23.25 -8.93
N GLU A 88 0.15 23.94 -7.84
CA GLU A 88 -1.23 24.36 -7.58
C GLU A 88 -1.74 25.42 -8.58
N LYS A 89 -0.84 26.26 -9.11
CA LYS A 89 -1.15 27.25 -10.15
C LYS A 89 -1.41 26.59 -11.51
N ALA A 90 -0.69 25.50 -11.82
CA ALA A 90 -0.86 24.74 -13.05
C ALA A 90 -2.12 23.87 -13.00
N ASP A 91 -2.34 23.20 -11.87
CA ASP A 91 -3.47 22.31 -11.64
C ASP A 91 -4.02 22.52 -10.22
N ALA A 92 -5.20 23.14 -10.14
CA ALA A 92 -5.84 23.48 -8.88
C ALA A 92 -6.31 22.21 -8.16
N GLY A 93 -5.87 22.03 -6.91
CA GLY A 93 -6.15 20.84 -6.11
C GLY A 93 -5.10 19.74 -6.23
N ALA A 94 -4.09 19.87 -7.10
CA ALA A 94 -2.99 18.91 -7.23
C ALA A 94 -2.35 18.55 -5.87
N MET A 95 -2.04 19.56 -5.04
CA MET A 95 -1.40 19.34 -3.74
C MET A 95 -2.32 18.60 -2.77
N ALA A 96 -3.64 18.85 -2.85
CA ALA A 96 -4.63 18.15 -2.06
C ALA A 96 -4.76 16.68 -2.51
N ARG A 97 -4.81 16.41 -3.82
CA ARG A 97 -4.80 15.06 -4.40
C ARG A 97 -3.54 14.29 -3.97
N GLU A 98 -2.36 14.90 -4.11
CA GLU A 98 -1.08 14.30 -3.70
C GLU A 98 -1.06 13.96 -2.20
N THR A 99 -1.57 14.87 -1.36
CA THR A 99 -1.61 14.66 0.10
C THR A 99 -2.56 13.51 0.48
N LYS A 100 -3.73 13.42 -0.17
CA LYS A 100 -4.67 12.30 -0.01
C LYS A 100 -4.02 10.99 -0.44
N ARG A 101 -3.40 10.95 -1.62
CA ARG A 101 -2.69 9.78 -2.15
C ARG A 101 -1.56 9.32 -1.22
N LYS A 102 -0.74 10.23 -0.68
CA LYS A 102 0.30 9.91 0.33
C LYS A 102 -0.28 9.33 1.61
N THR A 103 -1.42 9.85 2.05
CA THR A 103 -2.13 9.33 3.22
C THR A 103 -2.55 7.89 3.01
N ILE A 104 -3.15 7.57 1.86
CA ILE A 104 -3.54 6.21 1.48
C ILE A 104 -2.30 5.31 1.42
N GLN A 105 -1.22 5.75 0.77
CA GLN A 105 0.04 5.00 0.69
C GLN A 105 0.61 4.66 2.08
N LYS A 106 0.59 5.60 3.02
CA LYS A 106 1.01 5.35 4.41
C LYS A 106 0.13 4.32 5.13
N TYR A 107 -1.15 4.23 4.81
CA TYR A 107 -1.99 3.16 5.34
C TYR A 107 -1.66 1.80 4.75
N ARG A 108 -1.36 1.71 3.44
CA ARG A 108 -0.90 0.48 2.79
C ARG A 108 0.40 -0.03 3.43
N GLU A 109 1.37 0.85 3.65
CA GLU A 109 2.62 0.53 4.35
C GLU A 109 2.36 -0.01 5.77
N ARG A 110 1.48 0.63 6.55
CA ARG A 110 1.14 0.14 7.90
C ARG A 110 0.42 -1.20 7.88
N LEU A 111 -0.46 -1.43 6.90
CA LEU A 111 -1.15 -2.71 6.74
C LEU A 111 -0.18 -3.83 6.36
N ARG A 112 0.76 -3.54 5.47
CA ARG A 112 1.89 -4.41 5.13
C ARG A 112 2.66 -4.78 6.39
N ASP A 113 3.12 -3.79 7.17
CA ASP A 113 3.89 -4.04 8.39
C ASP A 113 3.13 -4.93 9.38
N GLN A 114 1.83 -4.66 9.60
CA GLN A 114 0.99 -5.50 10.47
C GLN A 114 0.90 -6.96 10.01
N ARG A 115 0.70 -7.18 8.70
CA ARG A 115 0.60 -8.53 8.12
C ARG A 115 1.93 -9.26 8.17
N VAL A 116 3.02 -8.58 7.82
CA VAL A 116 4.38 -9.13 7.88
C VAL A 116 4.77 -9.48 9.32
N ASP A 117 4.50 -8.59 10.28
CA ASP A 117 4.79 -8.85 11.69
C ASP A 117 3.97 -10.02 12.23
N PHE A 118 2.70 -10.13 11.85
CA PHE A 118 1.88 -11.29 12.19
C PHE A 118 2.49 -12.59 11.67
N LEU A 119 2.86 -12.65 10.38
CA LEU A 119 3.48 -13.82 9.77
C LEU A 119 4.86 -14.14 10.39
N LYS A 120 5.66 -13.11 10.71
CA LYS A 120 6.97 -13.25 11.37
C LYS A 120 6.85 -13.81 12.79
N ARG A 121 5.80 -13.44 13.54
CA ARG A 121 5.53 -14.04 14.86
C ARG A 121 5.09 -15.50 14.76
N HIS A 122 4.51 -15.89 13.62
CA HIS A 122 3.97 -17.23 13.37
C HIS A 122 4.78 -18.05 12.35
N LYS A 123 6.11 -17.84 12.27
CA LYS A 123 6.99 -18.52 11.30
C LYS A 123 6.95 -20.05 11.34
N SER A 124 6.63 -20.65 12.48
CA SER A 124 6.46 -22.11 12.61
C SER A 124 5.12 -22.61 12.06
N LYS A 125 4.10 -21.74 12.03
CA LYS A 125 2.73 -22.06 11.60
C LYS A 125 2.52 -21.79 10.11
N PHE A 126 3.17 -20.78 9.53
CA PHE A 126 2.92 -20.37 8.14
C PHE A 126 4.15 -20.51 7.25
N PRO A 127 3.98 -20.89 5.98
CA PRO A 127 5.10 -21.04 5.07
C PRO A 127 5.76 -19.69 4.74
N PRO A 128 7.09 -19.64 4.52
CA PRO A 128 7.81 -18.39 4.24
C PRO A 128 7.32 -17.62 3.02
N ARG A 129 6.76 -18.31 2.01
CA ARG A 129 6.22 -17.67 0.79
C ARG A 129 5.14 -16.62 1.06
N TYR A 130 4.33 -16.80 2.11
CA TYR A 130 3.33 -15.80 2.50
C TYR A 130 3.97 -14.52 3.01
N GLN A 131 5.10 -14.62 3.72
CA GLN A 131 5.82 -13.45 4.21
C GLN A 131 6.40 -12.66 3.03
N ILE A 132 7.09 -13.32 2.10
CA ILE A 132 7.69 -12.70 0.92
C ILE A 132 6.64 -11.93 0.12
N LEU A 133 5.49 -12.57 -0.13
CA LEU A 133 4.35 -11.92 -0.80
C LEU A 133 3.88 -10.66 -0.06
N CYS A 134 3.75 -10.72 1.26
CA CYS A 134 3.25 -9.62 2.07
C CYS A 134 4.28 -8.52 2.33
N GLU A 135 5.54 -8.69 1.93
CA GLU A 135 6.58 -7.65 2.08
C GLU A 135 6.47 -6.57 1.00
N ASP A 136 5.85 -6.85 -0.14
CA ASP A 136 5.61 -5.85 -1.19
C ASP A 136 4.39 -5.00 -0.85
N THR A 137 4.58 -3.69 -0.68
CA THR A 137 3.52 -2.73 -0.38
C THR A 137 2.43 -2.69 -1.46
N LEU A 138 2.80 -2.91 -2.73
CA LEU A 138 1.88 -2.88 -3.85
C LEU A 138 0.91 -4.08 -3.82
N ALA A 139 1.23 -5.17 -3.12
CA ALA A 139 0.30 -6.29 -2.95
C ALA A 139 -0.94 -5.96 -2.08
N HIS A 140 -0.88 -4.85 -1.32
CA HIS A 140 -1.91 -4.46 -0.36
C HIS A 140 -2.92 -3.50 -0.99
N SER A 141 -4.21 -3.78 -0.79
CA SER A 141 -5.31 -2.89 -1.17
C SER A 141 -5.24 -1.55 -0.43
N ASP A 142 -5.81 -0.53 -1.06
CA ASP A 142 -6.10 0.75 -0.40
C ASP A 142 -7.21 0.57 0.64
N ASP A 143 -7.13 1.39 1.68
CA ASP A 143 -8.09 1.45 2.78
C ASP A 143 -8.54 2.90 2.98
N GLU A 144 -9.47 3.34 2.15
CA GLU A 144 -10.01 4.70 2.24
C GLU A 144 -10.98 4.80 3.42
N PHE A 145 -10.78 5.83 4.24
CA PHE A 145 -11.60 6.04 5.41
C PHE A 145 -12.87 6.78 5.02
N ASP A 146 -14.01 6.13 5.27
CA ASP A 146 -15.33 6.74 5.19
C ASP A 146 -15.65 7.39 6.55
N PRO A 147 -15.75 8.72 6.63
CA PRO A 147 -16.01 9.42 7.89
C PRO A 147 -17.44 9.23 8.41
N GLU A 148 -18.41 8.98 7.53
CA GLU A 148 -19.82 8.83 7.88
C GLU A 148 -20.05 7.47 8.53
N LYS A 149 -19.59 6.42 7.84
CA LYS A 149 -19.70 5.04 8.29
C LYS A 149 -18.63 4.67 9.31
N LYS A 150 -17.57 5.49 9.44
CA LYS A 150 -16.41 5.28 10.31
C LYS A 150 -15.73 3.93 10.05
N VAL A 151 -15.70 3.54 8.79
CA VAL A 151 -15.09 2.29 8.31
C VAL A 151 -13.97 2.59 7.32
N ARG A 152 -13.15 1.58 7.03
CA ARG A 152 -12.18 1.62 5.93
C ARG A 152 -12.64 0.72 4.81
N ILE A 153 -12.88 1.31 3.64
CA ILE A 153 -13.36 0.61 2.47
C ILE A 153 -12.16 -0.01 1.74
N ILE A 154 -12.22 -1.31 1.54
CA ILE A 154 -11.18 -2.07 0.83
C ILE A 154 -11.38 -1.91 -0.66
N LYS A 155 -10.47 -1.21 -1.33
CA LYS A 155 -10.50 -1.09 -2.80
C LYS A 155 -9.92 -2.32 -3.49
N THR A 156 -10.45 -2.60 -4.68
CA THR A 156 -10.08 -3.73 -5.53
C THR A 156 -8.86 -3.36 -6.38
N LEU A 157 -7.81 -4.17 -6.29
CA LEU A 157 -6.64 -4.05 -7.17
C LEU A 157 -6.94 -4.82 -8.47
N ALA A 158 -6.98 -4.12 -9.61
CA ALA A 158 -7.35 -4.71 -10.90
C ALA A 158 -6.42 -5.86 -11.33
N TYR A 159 -5.15 -5.81 -10.94
CA TYR A 159 -4.14 -6.82 -11.28
C TYR A 159 -4.14 -8.04 -10.35
N ARG A 160 -4.79 -7.98 -9.18
CA ARG A 160 -4.70 -9.05 -8.18
C ARG A 160 -5.75 -10.13 -8.45
N SER A 161 -5.34 -11.40 -8.41
CA SER A 161 -6.22 -12.54 -8.59
C SER A 161 -7.31 -12.61 -7.52
N LYS A 162 -8.42 -13.28 -7.84
CA LYS A 162 -9.50 -13.55 -6.89
C LYS A 162 -8.98 -14.38 -5.72
N ASN A 163 -8.17 -15.40 -6.01
CA ASN A 163 -7.57 -16.27 -5.01
C ASN A 163 -6.63 -15.51 -4.04
N ALA A 164 -5.79 -14.60 -4.56
CA ALA A 164 -4.96 -13.73 -3.73
C ALA A 164 -5.81 -12.79 -2.85
N SER A 165 -6.92 -12.27 -3.39
CA SER A 165 -7.86 -11.44 -2.60
C SER A 165 -8.50 -12.25 -1.46
N LYS A 166 -8.94 -13.49 -1.70
CA LYS A 166 -9.42 -14.42 -0.66
C LYS A 166 -8.36 -14.64 0.42
N PHE A 167 -7.10 -14.87 0.04
CA PHE A 167 -5.99 -15.02 0.99
C PHE A 167 -5.83 -13.81 1.91
N PHE A 168 -5.75 -12.59 1.35
CA PHE A 168 -5.57 -11.39 2.17
C PHE A 168 -6.73 -11.11 3.12
N ARG A 169 -7.97 -11.44 2.71
CA ARG A 169 -9.14 -11.36 3.62
C ARG A 169 -9.00 -12.36 4.77
N ARG A 170 -8.64 -13.61 4.48
CA ARG A 170 -8.39 -14.65 5.51
C ARG A 170 -7.28 -14.26 6.48
N LEU A 171 -6.21 -13.65 5.97
CA LEU A 171 -5.11 -13.16 6.80
C LEU A 171 -5.58 -12.07 7.77
N ASP A 172 -6.38 -11.13 7.29
CA ASP A 172 -6.94 -10.07 8.15
C ASP A 172 -7.84 -10.65 9.26
N VAL A 173 -8.67 -11.65 8.93
CA VAL A 173 -9.53 -12.35 9.91
C VAL A 173 -8.70 -13.03 11.00
N GLU A 174 -7.61 -13.72 10.64
CA GLU A 174 -6.76 -14.40 11.62
C GLU A 174 -6.03 -13.38 12.52
N ILE A 175 -5.58 -12.25 11.96
CA ILE A 175 -4.99 -11.15 12.73
C ILE A 175 -6.02 -10.56 13.71
N ALA A 176 -7.27 -10.37 13.28
CA ALA A 176 -8.34 -9.86 14.12
C ALA A 176 -8.67 -10.82 15.28
N LYS A 177 -8.77 -12.13 14.99
CA LYS A 177 -8.97 -13.17 16.01
C LYS A 177 -7.88 -13.17 17.06
N GLU A 178 -6.61 -13.09 16.66
CA GLU A 178 -5.50 -13.04 17.60
C GLU A 178 -5.58 -11.79 18.50
N ALA A 179 -5.87 -10.63 17.91
CA ALA A 179 -5.98 -9.38 18.66
C ALA A 179 -7.09 -9.43 19.73
N GLN A 180 -8.22 -10.09 19.42
CA GLN A 180 -9.32 -10.32 20.37
C GLN A 180 -8.87 -11.22 21.53
N ILE A 181 -8.13 -12.29 21.25
CA ILE A 181 -7.64 -13.23 22.28
C ILE A 181 -6.66 -12.56 23.24
N ILE A 182 -5.73 -11.74 22.72
CA ILE A 182 -4.67 -11.11 23.54
C ILE A 182 -5.22 -9.96 24.41
N LYS A 183 -6.50 -9.56 24.24
CA LYS A 183 -7.10 -8.37 24.89
C LYS A 183 -6.29 -7.08 24.67
N ASN A 184 -5.43 -7.08 23.65
CA ASN A 184 -4.65 -5.94 23.18
C ASN A 184 -5.17 -5.42 21.83
N ALA A 185 -6.46 -5.67 21.57
CA ALA A 185 -7.16 -5.04 20.47
C ALA A 185 -7.34 -3.55 20.82
N ALA A 186 -6.33 -2.74 20.48
CA ALA A 186 -6.56 -1.32 20.29
C ALA A 186 -7.78 -1.16 19.37
N LYS A 187 -8.66 -0.19 19.65
CA LYS A 187 -9.84 0.07 18.80
C LYS A 187 -9.36 0.39 17.38
N LYS A 188 -9.35 -0.62 16.51
CA LYS A 188 -9.05 -0.47 15.09
C LYS A 188 -10.33 -0.09 14.38
N THR A 189 -10.22 0.84 13.44
CA THR A 189 -11.30 1.09 12.48
C THR A 189 -11.57 -0.18 11.70
N PRO A 190 -12.81 -0.69 11.67
CA PRO A 190 -13.14 -1.90 10.91
C PRO A 190 -12.87 -1.67 9.43
N ARG A 191 -12.40 -2.72 8.76
CA ARG A 191 -12.16 -2.73 7.31
C ARG A 191 -13.24 -3.56 6.65
N VAL A 192 -13.97 -2.96 5.72
CA VAL A 192 -15.16 -3.55 5.11
C VAL A 192 -14.96 -3.68 3.61
N LEU A 193 -15.46 -4.79 3.06
CA LEU A 193 -15.40 -5.07 1.64
C LEU A 193 -16.74 -4.66 1.04
N PRO A 194 -16.77 -3.71 0.09
CA PRO A 194 -18.02 -3.33 -0.56
C PRO A 194 -18.57 -4.49 -1.40
N MET A 195 -19.90 -4.58 -1.50
CA MET A 195 -20.56 -5.59 -2.34
C MET A 195 -20.27 -5.36 -3.81
N GLU A 196 -20.24 -4.10 -4.24
CA GLU A 196 -19.77 -3.70 -5.56
C GLU A 196 -18.26 -3.37 -5.55
N LYS A 197 -17.55 -3.80 -6.59
CA LYS A 197 -16.08 -3.60 -6.65
C LYS A 197 -15.75 -2.14 -6.90
N ILE A 198 -15.18 -1.48 -5.90
CA ILE A 198 -14.61 -0.14 -6.06
C ILE A 198 -13.13 -0.29 -6.48
N PRO A 199 -12.72 0.19 -7.67
CA PRO A 199 -11.34 0.08 -8.13
C PRO A 199 -10.40 0.96 -7.31
N SER A 200 -9.18 0.47 -7.12
CA SER A 200 -8.06 1.22 -6.50
C SER A 200 -7.56 2.32 -7.42
N GLU A 201 -7.19 3.47 -6.84
CA GLU A 201 -6.49 4.55 -7.55
C GLU A 201 -5.05 4.15 -7.91
N PHE A 202 -4.50 3.14 -7.22
CA PHE A 202 -3.15 2.62 -7.47
C PHE A 202 -3.19 1.50 -8.50
N THR A 203 -2.93 1.87 -9.76
CA THR A 203 -2.94 0.95 -10.90
C THR A 203 -1.64 0.18 -11.09
N ARG A 204 -0.52 0.67 -10.53
CA ARG A 204 0.80 0.02 -10.62
C ARG A 204 0.80 -1.32 -9.88
N ALA A 205 1.12 -2.39 -10.60
CA ALA A 205 1.26 -3.73 -10.07
C ALA A 205 2.65 -3.94 -9.44
N PRO A 206 2.76 -4.81 -8.42
CA PRO A 206 4.06 -5.28 -7.92
C PRO A 206 4.83 -6.03 -9.01
N ILE A 207 6.15 -6.09 -8.86
CA ILE A 207 7.07 -6.80 -9.76
C ILE A 207 7.63 -8.01 -9.02
N ASN A 208 7.88 -9.11 -9.74
CA ASN A 208 8.52 -10.33 -9.26
C ASN A 208 7.73 -11.02 -8.12
N LEU A 209 6.40 -10.89 -8.11
CA LEU A 209 5.55 -11.74 -7.26
C LEU A 209 5.22 -13.07 -7.97
N PRO A 210 4.87 -14.12 -7.20
CA PRO A 210 4.42 -15.40 -7.74
C PRO A 210 3.25 -15.25 -8.73
N ILE A 211 3.22 -16.10 -9.75
CA ILE A 211 2.28 -15.96 -10.88
C ILE A 211 0.81 -15.95 -10.47
N ASP A 212 0.46 -16.77 -9.48
CA ASP A 212 -0.88 -16.92 -8.94
C ASP A 212 -1.37 -15.71 -8.10
N PHE A 213 -0.51 -14.71 -7.91
CA PHE A 213 -0.93 -13.40 -7.40
C PHE A 213 -1.68 -12.58 -8.45
N TYR A 214 -1.32 -12.68 -9.73
CA TYR A 214 -1.87 -11.83 -10.78
C TYR A 214 -3.16 -12.42 -11.35
N ALA A 215 -4.14 -11.59 -11.68
CA ALA A 215 -5.34 -12.05 -12.36
C ALA A 215 -5.00 -12.49 -13.79
N PRO A 216 -5.40 -13.70 -14.24
CA PRO A 216 -5.07 -14.19 -15.58
C PRO A 216 -5.50 -13.24 -16.70
N LYS A 217 -6.73 -12.72 -16.63
CA LYS A 217 -7.25 -11.74 -17.63
C LYS A 217 -6.41 -10.48 -17.69
N TRP A 218 -6.02 -9.93 -16.54
CA TRP A 218 -5.15 -8.74 -16.49
C TRP A 218 -3.76 -9.05 -17.05
N PHE A 219 -3.18 -10.19 -16.68
CA PHE A 219 -1.85 -10.60 -17.15
C PHE A 219 -1.82 -10.81 -18.67
N LYS A 220 -2.85 -11.45 -19.23
CA LYS A 220 -2.99 -11.63 -20.69
C LYS A 220 -3.15 -10.31 -21.44
N ALA A 221 -3.68 -9.27 -20.81
CA ALA A 221 -3.78 -7.96 -21.45
C ALA A 221 -2.41 -7.25 -21.58
N LEU A 222 -1.38 -7.69 -20.85
CA LEU A 222 -0.03 -7.10 -20.94
C LEU A 222 0.71 -7.52 -22.21
N GLY A 223 1.59 -6.64 -22.69
CA GLY A 223 2.51 -6.96 -23.78
C GLY A 223 3.56 -8.02 -23.36
N PRO A 224 4.13 -8.80 -24.30
CA PRO A 224 5.06 -9.90 -23.97
C PRO A 224 6.28 -9.48 -23.14
N GLY A 225 6.85 -8.30 -23.42
CA GLY A 225 7.97 -7.76 -22.63
C GLY A 225 7.58 -7.46 -21.19
N GLN A 226 6.41 -6.84 -20.99
CA GLN A 226 5.89 -6.53 -19.65
C GLN A 226 5.55 -7.80 -18.87
N ARG A 227 4.97 -8.82 -19.52
CA ARG A 227 4.70 -10.12 -18.88
C ARG A 227 5.96 -10.73 -18.27
N ARG A 228 7.10 -10.66 -18.97
CA ARG A 228 8.39 -11.19 -18.47
C ARG A 228 8.95 -10.39 -17.28
N LEU A 229 8.77 -9.07 -17.29
CA LEU A 229 9.28 -8.22 -16.22
C LEU A 229 8.44 -8.30 -14.95
N VAL A 230 7.11 -8.39 -15.08
CA VAL A 230 6.19 -8.24 -13.94
C VAL A 230 6.16 -9.48 -13.05
N VAL A 231 6.26 -10.69 -13.59
CA VAL A 231 5.93 -11.92 -12.85
C VAL A 231 7.12 -12.83 -12.56
N ASN A 232 7.10 -13.48 -11.40
CA ASN A 232 7.91 -14.65 -11.15
C ASN A 232 7.19 -15.90 -11.69
N ALA A 233 7.49 -16.27 -12.93
CA ALA A 233 6.85 -17.40 -13.62
C ALA A 233 7.24 -18.78 -13.06
N GLN A 234 8.21 -18.86 -12.14
CA GLN A 234 8.72 -20.12 -11.58
C GLN A 234 8.14 -20.46 -10.20
N GLN A 235 7.33 -19.57 -9.62
CA GLN A 235 6.82 -19.74 -8.27
C GLN A 235 5.30 -19.53 -8.18
N VAL A 236 4.68 -20.33 -7.31
CA VAL A 236 3.30 -20.13 -6.85
C VAL A 236 3.26 -20.02 -5.33
N CYS A 237 2.31 -19.23 -4.83
CA CYS A 237 2.21 -18.87 -3.42
C CYS A 237 1.05 -19.58 -2.71
N PHE A 238 -0.13 -19.54 -3.32
CA PHE A 238 -1.40 -19.89 -2.72
C PHE A 238 -1.78 -21.34 -2.98
N LEU A 239 -2.59 -21.89 -2.07
CA LEU A 239 -3.34 -23.10 -2.39
C LEU A 239 -4.31 -22.78 -3.54
N PRO A 240 -4.68 -23.76 -4.39
CA PRO A 240 -5.68 -23.55 -5.45
C PRO A 240 -6.98 -22.92 -4.94
N ASN A 241 -7.35 -23.23 -3.70
CA ASN A 241 -8.38 -22.50 -2.98
C ASN A 241 -7.79 -21.89 -1.69
N ALA A 242 -7.52 -20.59 -1.70
CA ALA A 242 -6.98 -19.85 -0.56
C ALA A 242 -7.94 -19.78 0.65
N ALA A 243 -9.22 -20.12 0.50
CA ALA A 243 -10.12 -20.27 1.66
C ALA A 243 -9.67 -21.40 2.60
N LYS A 244 -8.91 -22.37 2.08
CA LYS A 244 -8.29 -23.45 2.86
C LYS A 244 -6.98 -23.04 3.55
N SER A 245 -6.46 -21.84 3.25
CA SER A 245 -5.25 -21.32 3.89
C SER A 245 -5.55 -20.72 5.26
N LEU A 246 -4.52 -20.71 6.11
CA LEU A 246 -4.56 -20.08 7.44
C LEU A 246 -5.65 -20.65 8.37
N LEU A 247 -6.04 -21.92 8.17
CA LEU A 247 -6.98 -22.61 9.05
C LEU A 247 -6.28 -23.16 10.31
N PRO A 248 -7.01 -23.39 11.42
CA PRO A 248 -6.44 -24.05 12.60
C PRO A 248 -5.84 -25.43 12.25
N ASN A 249 -6.58 -26.20 11.45
CA ASN A 249 -6.09 -27.43 10.84
C ASN A 249 -5.48 -27.09 9.49
N ARG A 250 -4.15 -27.04 9.45
CA ARG A 250 -3.39 -26.65 8.25
C ARG A 250 -3.56 -27.65 7.12
N HIS A 251 -3.59 -27.13 5.90
CA HIS A 251 -3.57 -27.98 4.72
C HIS A 251 -2.21 -28.71 4.63
N PRO A 252 -2.17 -30.01 4.27
CA PRO A 252 -0.90 -30.76 4.18
C PRO A 252 0.14 -30.09 3.28
N ASP A 253 -0.30 -29.45 2.20
CA ASP A 253 0.60 -28.78 1.26
C ASP A 253 1.18 -27.45 1.77
N GLU A 254 0.64 -26.88 2.85
CA GLU A 254 1.27 -25.74 3.53
C GLU A 254 2.56 -26.13 4.27
N PHE A 255 2.80 -27.43 4.49
CA PHE A 255 4.05 -27.94 5.06
C PHE A 255 5.14 -28.20 4.00
N LEU A 256 4.78 -28.15 2.71
CA LEU A 256 5.76 -28.30 1.64
C LEU A 256 6.69 -27.08 1.60
N SER A 257 7.96 -27.36 1.28
CA SER A 257 8.91 -26.30 0.92
C SER A 257 8.42 -25.58 -0.35
N ASN A 258 8.83 -24.32 -0.53
CA ASN A 258 8.40 -23.52 -1.68
C ASN A 258 8.71 -24.23 -3.02
N VAL A 259 9.87 -24.87 -3.13
CA VAL A 259 10.25 -25.64 -4.34
C VAL A 259 9.26 -26.78 -4.62
N LYS A 260 8.94 -27.59 -3.59
CA LYS A 260 7.99 -28.71 -3.75
C LYS A 260 6.57 -28.24 -3.99
N PHE A 261 6.20 -27.11 -3.38
CA PHE A 261 4.89 -26.48 -3.56
C PHE A 261 4.73 -25.98 -5.01
N SER A 262 5.70 -25.22 -5.51
CA SER A 262 5.71 -24.77 -6.90
C SER A 262 5.68 -25.94 -7.88
N ALA A 263 6.55 -26.94 -7.69
CA ALA A 263 6.55 -28.12 -8.56
C ALA A 263 5.21 -28.89 -8.60
N LYS A 264 4.37 -28.76 -7.56
CA LYS A 264 3.06 -29.42 -7.51
C LYS A 264 1.96 -28.66 -8.25
N TYR A 265 2.00 -27.33 -8.22
CA TYR A 265 0.89 -26.49 -8.64
C TYR A 265 1.20 -25.59 -9.83
N LEU A 266 2.48 -25.38 -10.16
CA LEU A 266 2.88 -24.43 -11.18
C LEU A 266 2.32 -24.81 -12.54
N ASP A 267 2.48 -26.07 -12.97
CA ASP A 267 2.01 -26.53 -14.30
C ASP A 267 0.49 -26.38 -14.47
N VAL A 268 -0.27 -26.61 -13.40
CA VAL A 268 -1.74 -26.51 -13.42
C VAL A 268 -2.18 -25.05 -13.43
N LEU A 269 -1.50 -24.18 -12.67
CA LEU A 269 -1.88 -22.77 -12.56
C LEU A 269 -1.36 -21.94 -13.74
N SER A 270 -0.23 -22.32 -14.35
CA SER A 270 0.38 -21.59 -15.47
C SER A 270 -0.41 -21.71 -16.78
N GLU A 271 -1.22 -22.75 -16.94
CA GLU A 271 -2.11 -22.95 -18.11
C GLU A 271 -3.00 -21.73 -18.34
N ALA A 272 -3.54 -21.15 -17.25
CA ALA A 272 -4.37 -19.96 -17.32
C ALA A 272 -3.63 -18.70 -17.79
N TYR A 273 -2.30 -18.67 -17.81
CA TYR A 273 -1.50 -17.47 -18.11
C TYR A 273 -0.86 -17.48 -19.50
N GLU A 274 -0.90 -18.62 -20.21
CA GLU A 274 -0.33 -18.76 -21.56
C GLU A 274 1.10 -18.18 -21.67
N ILE A 275 1.97 -18.56 -20.73
CA ILE A 275 3.38 -18.14 -20.77
C ILE A 275 4.02 -18.83 -21.97
N SER A 276 4.36 -18.09 -23.04
CA SER A 276 5.10 -18.65 -24.16
C SER A 276 6.55 -18.96 -23.74
N ASP A 277 7.06 -20.13 -24.14
CA ASP A 277 8.45 -20.58 -23.95
C ASP A 277 9.46 -19.80 -24.82
N ASP A 278 9.21 -18.51 -25.06
CA ASP A 278 10.09 -17.67 -25.85
C ASP A 278 11.37 -17.39 -25.06
N LYS A 279 12.36 -18.25 -25.33
CA LYS A 279 13.72 -18.29 -24.78
C LYS A 279 14.34 -16.91 -24.58
N GLU A 280 14.97 -16.76 -23.42
CA GLU A 280 16.01 -15.81 -23.00
C GLU A 280 16.46 -14.82 -24.10
N GLY A 281 15.75 -13.69 -24.19
CA GLY A 281 16.34 -12.45 -24.65
C GLY A 281 16.95 -11.77 -23.43
N ASN A 282 18.28 -11.74 -23.35
CA ASN A 282 19.03 -10.95 -22.38
C ASN A 282 18.66 -9.48 -22.61
N VAL A 283 17.78 -8.93 -21.77
CA VAL A 283 17.49 -7.49 -21.76
C VAL A 283 18.31 -6.95 -20.60
N GLU A 284 19.27 -6.10 -20.93
CA GLU A 284 20.09 -5.38 -19.95
C GLU A 284 19.18 -4.59 -19.01
N ASP A 285 19.53 -4.59 -17.71
CA ASP A 285 18.91 -3.76 -16.67
C ASP A 285 19.16 -2.29 -17.03
N ASP A 286 18.26 -1.72 -17.81
CA ASP A 286 18.02 -0.28 -17.77
C ASP A 286 16.98 -0.05 -16.68
N GLU A 287 17.46 0.20 -15.45
CA GLU A 287 16.69 0.93 -14.44
C GLU A 287 16.46 2.36 -14.98
N GLU A 288 15.56 2.50 -15.96
CA GLU A 288 14.96 3.79 -16.23
C GLU A 288 14.03 4.11 -15.07
N ASP A 289 14.45 5.06 -14.23
CA ASP A 289 13.56 5.86 -13.41
C ASP A 289 12.45 6.39 -14.34
N ILE A 290 11.30 5.72 -14.34
CA ILE A 290 10.07 6.25 -14.93
C ILE A 290 9.72 7.48 -14.10
N ILE A 291 10.22 8.62 -14.55
CA ILE A 291 9.77 9.94 -14.13
C ILE A 291 8.37 10.07 -14.73
N ASP A 292 7.36 10.07 -13.86
CA ASP A 292 5.97 10.32 -14.22
C ASP A 292 5.86 11.69 -14.92
N GLU A 293 5.60 11.68 -16.23
CA GLU A 293 4.80 12.72 -16.87
C GLU A 293 3.34 12.34 -16.65
N ASP A 294 2.66 13.11 -15.80
CA ASP A 294 1.24 12.97 -15.49
C ASP A 294 0.39 13.20 -16.76
N GLU A 295 -0.08 12.12 -17.40
CA GLU A 295 -1.20 12.21 -18.35
C GLU A 295 -2.53 12.13 -17.58
N ASP A 296 -3.16 13.29 -17.44
CA ASP A 296 -4.54 13.48 -16.96
C ASP A 296 -5.54 12.72 -17.85
N LEU A 297 -6.24 11.75 -17.27
CA LEU A 297 -7.50 11.24 -17.81
C LEU A 297 -8.66 11.75 -16.96
N ASN A 298 -9.34 12.78 -17.47
CA ASN A 298 -10.65 13.21 -17.03
C ASN A 298 -11.66 12.05 -17.11
N SER A 299 -12.43 11.86 -16.05
CA SER A 299 -13.71 11.17 -16.11
C SER A 299 -14.73 11.97 -15.32
N ASP A 300 -15.79 12.31 -16.05
CA ASP A 300 -16.93 13.14 -15.70
C ASP A 300 -17.85 12.48 -14.66
N ASP A 301 -18.60 13.36 -14.01
CA ASP A 301 -19.54 13.15 -12.92
C ASP A 301 -20.83 12.47 -13.38
N GLY A 302 -21.45 11.71 -12.48
CA GLY A 302 -22.69 10.99 -12.71
C GLY A 302 -23.25 10.49 -11.40
N GLY A 303 -23.83 11.39 -10.62
CA GLY A 303 -24.53 11.06 -9.38
C GLY A 303 -25.80 10.24 -9.62
N VAL A 304 -26.07 9.29 -8.71
CA VAL A 304 -27.39 8.71 -8.45
C VAL A 304 -27.51 8.42 -6.95
N ASP A 305 -28.64 8.84 -6.38
CA ASP A 305 -29.05 8.68 -4.98
C ASP A 305 -29.59 7.25 -4.68
N GLU A 306 -29.21 6.79 -3.49
CA GLU A 306 -29.84 5.90 -2.49
C GLU A 306 -30.87 4.82 -2.89
N GLU A 307 -30.48 3.55 -2.67
CA GLU A 307 -31.30 2.56 -1.94
C GLU A 307 -30.40 1.89 -0.88
N GLU A 308 -30.83 1.85 0.39
CA GLU A 308 -30.10 1.18 1.50
C GLU A 308 -30.16 -0.36 1.34
N GLU A 309 -29.43 -0.88 0.37
CA GLU A 309 -28.98 -2.27 0.35
C GLU A 309 -27.77 -2.43 1.30
N GLU A 310 -27.55 -3.63 1.84
CA GLU A 310 -26.35 -3.90 2.65
C GLU A 310 -25.09 -3.66 1.79
N GLU A 311 -24.50 -2.47 1.86
CA GLU A 311 -23.43 -2.06 0.93
C GLU A 311 -22.11 -2.82 1.14
N PHE A 312 -21.96 -3.51 2.27
CA PHE A 312 -20.73 -4.20 2.66
C PHE A 312 -20.98 -5.63 3.12
N TYR A 313 -20.03 -6.51 2.81
CA TYR A 313 -19.99 -7.85 3.38
C TYR A 313 -19.57 -7.84 4.86
N ALA A 314 -20.05 -8.83 5.62
CA ALA A 314 -19.64 -9.07 6.99
C ALA A 314 -18.13 -9.36 7.10
N GLU A 315 -17.55 -9.17 8.29
CA GLU A 315 -16.10 -9.32 8.50
C GLU A 315 -15.61 -10.73 8.13
N GLY A 316 -14.77 -10.81 7.09
CA GLY A 316 -14.22 -12.06 6.60
C GLY A 316 -15.06 -12.77 5.54
N GLU A 317 -16.26 -12.26 5.27
CA GLU A 317 -17.10 -12.67 4.15
C GLU A 317 -16.78 -11.85 2.90
N TYR A 318 -17.12 -12.42 1.74
CA TYR A 318 -16.92 -11.80 0.44
C TYR A 318 -17.99 -12.22 -0.56
N GLY A 319 -19.07 -12.85 -0.08
CA GLY A 319 -20.15 -13.41 -0.89
C GLY A 319 -19.63 -14.12 -2.13
N ASN A 320 -20.27 -13.85 -3.27
CA ASN A 320 -19.87 -14.41 -4.57
C ASN A 320 -18.83 -13.54 -5.30
N LEU A 321 -18.29 -12.48 -4.68
CA LEU A 321 -17.42 -11.49 -5.33
C LEU A 321 -16.17 -12.11 -5.97
N TYR A 322 -15.72 -13.21 -5.38
CA TYR A 322 -14.58 -14.01 -5.79
C TYR A 322 -14.95 -15.44 -6.20
N ASP A 323 -16.23 -15.77 -6.33
CA ASP A 323 -16.74 -17.13 -6.62
C ASP A 323 -17.29 -17.27 -8.04
N ASP A 324 -17.40 -16.18 -8.81
CA ASP A 324 -17.85 -16.26 -10.19
C ASP A 324 -16.77 -16.88 -11.10
N ASP A 325 -17.10 -18.04 -11.70
CA ASP A 325 -16.27 -18.85 -12.62
C ASP A 325 -16.22 -18.27 -14.06
N SER A 326 -16.73 -17.05 -14.28
CA SER A 326 -16.66 -16.35 -15.58
C SER A 326 -15.23 -15.96 -16.02
N ASP A 327 -14.25 -16.21 -15.14
CA ASP A 327 -12.84 -16.36 -15.49
C ASP A 327 -12.49 -17.82 -15.18
N GLU A 328 -12.25 -18.65 -16.20
CA GLU A 328 -11.91 -20.08 -16.06
C GLU A 328 -10.69 -20.28 -15.13
N GLU A 329 -10.92 -20.35 -13.82
CA GLU A 329 -9.96 -20.88 -12.85
C GLU A 329 -10.25 -22.39 -12.73
N VAL A 330 -9.28 -23.21 -13.13
CA VAL A 330 -9.41 -24.67 -13.19
C VAL A 330 -9.75 -25.24 -11.80
N ALA A 331 -11.01 -25.56 -11.58
CA ALA A 331 -11.48 -26.25 -10.40
C ALA A 331 -11.09 -27.75 -10.45
N MET A 332 -10.06 -28.15 -9.71
CA MET A 332 -9.75 -29.57 -9.55
C MET A 332 -10.59 -30.21 -8.44
N GLY A 333 -11.42 -31.16 -8.86
CA GLY A 333 -12.23 -32.03 -8.01
C GLY A 333 -11.40 -32.92 -7.07
N ALA A 334 -11.99 -33.23 -5.92
CA ALA A 334 -11.39 -34.04 -4.88
C ALA A 334 -11.10 -35.48 -5.37
N ALA A 335 -9.81 -35.85 -5.45
CA ALA A 335 -9.41 -37.24 -5.60
C ALA A 335 -9.48 -37.93 -4.23
N SER A 336 -10.58 -38.64 -3.98
CA SER A 336 -10.71 -39.63 -2.92
C SER A 336 -9.92 -40.89 -3.28
N GLY A 337 -8.81 -41.15 -2.59
CA GLY A 337 -8.08 -42.41 -2.68
C GLY A 337 -8.74 -43.47 -1.80
N GLU A 338 -9.48 -44.38 -2.43
CA GLU A 338 -10.02 -45.60 -1.85
C GLU A 338 -8.90 -46.52 -1.35
N ALA A 339 -9.13 -47.11 -0.17
CA ALA A 339 -8.29 -48.14 0.41
C ALA A 339 -8.52 -49.47 -0.30
N SER A 340 -7.51 -49.97 -1.03
CA SER A 340 -7.47 -51.36 -1.49
C SER A 340 -6.63 -52.19 -0.51
N GLY A 341 -7.31 -53.10 0.19
CA GLY A 341 -6.66 -54.13 0.99
C GLY A 341 -5.98 -55.20 0.13
N SER A 342 -4.88 -55.72 0.63
CA SER A 342 -4.36 -57.04 0.25
C SER A 342 -3.77 -57.70 1.49
N GLY A 343 -4.48 -58.67 2.04
CA GLY A 343 -3.94 -59.61 3.02
C GLY A 343 -3.27 -60.79 2.32
N SER A 344 -2.18 -61.28 2.89
CA SER A 344 -1.91 -62.72 3.10
C SER A 344 -0.53 -62.94 3.72
N GLY A 345 -0.45 -63.75 4.78
CA GLY A 345 0.80 -64.45 5.12
C GLY A 345 0.99 -64.76 6.60
N SER A 346 0.34 -65.82 7.06
CA SER A 346 0.51 -66.51 8.33
C SER A 346 1.87 -67.20 8.53
N ALA A 347 2.37 -67.28 9.77
CA ALA A 347 2.89 -68.49 10.47
C ALA A 347 3.66 -68.03 11.75
N SER A 348 3.13 -68.25 12.96
CA SER A 348 3.29 -69.44 13.83
C SER A 348 4.24 -69.21 15.02
N ARG A 349 3.66 -69.28 16.25
CA ARG A 349 4.09 -69.96 17.51
C ARG A 349 5.55 -69.81 17.98
N SER A 350 5.86 -69.60 19.27
CA SER A 350 5.40 -70.34 20.46
C SER A 350 5.88 -69.72 21.77
N ASN A 351 5.07 -69.93 22.83
CA ASN A 351 5.31 -69.88 24.29
C ASN A 351 5.71 -68.56 24.95
#